data_AF-A0A4U6X9S3-F1
#
_entry.id   AF-A0A4U6X9S3-F1
#
_cell.length_a   1.000
_cell.length_b   1.000
_cell.length_c   1.000
_cell.angle_alpha   90.00
_cell.angle_beta   90.00
_cell.angle_gamma   90.00
#
_symmetry.space_group_name_H-M   'P 1'
#
loop_
_entity.id
_entity.type
_entity.pdbx_description
1 polymer ?
#
loop_
_entity_poly.entity_id
_entity_poly.type
_entity_poly.pdbx_seq_one_letter_code
_entity_poly.pdbx_strand_id
1 'polypeptide(L)'
;MASLPADASSSFRHSSTTEDMDDFDPFQQNFSIKNANNETLVIGLAQVNALYQDFISTSANYGSQIGASFMLLLTIVVMMPPFKPVKISLWLQIAGLVLNIVRMTLLAVHFTSNWSNIYCLLAADYSHISPADHYRSVATEAISIILHILVQILLGIQAWALVNLLPGLWKWSLTWFSCFVSAAAITLRIWYGIVNIKAIMSMSVAGSLWITQCSGIVGAVSITYYCALFNIKLLMHLVKNRGILPSRQGMSAMEVLIITNGFLMIIPGLCYRQFYSWAYLTGTG
;
A
#
# COMPACT_ATOMS: atom_id res chain seq x y z
N MET A 1 33.92 -38.41 -69.00
CA MET A 1 34.11 -39.11 -67.71
C MET A 1 34.41 -38.05 -66.67
N ALA A 2 33.58 -37.71 -65.70
CA ALA A 2 32.38 -38.32 -65.18
C ALA A 2 31.36 -37.21 -64.82
N SER A 3 30.09 -37.59 -64.87
CA SER A 3 28.87 -36.81 -64.73
C SER A 3 28.66 -36.21 -63.34
N LEU A 4 28.27 -34.93 -63.31
CA LEU A 4 27.56 -34.26 -62.22
C LEU A 4 26.19 -34.92 -61.99
N PRO A 5 25.79 -35.25 -60.74
CA PRO A 5 24.38 -35.37 -60.40
C PRO A 5 23.86 -33.99 -59.97
N ALA A 6 22.94 -33.47 -60.77
CA ALA A 6 21.98 -32.46 -60.37
C ALA A 6 20.96 -33.11 -59.42
N ASP A 7 20.90 -32.66 -58.17
CA ASP A 7 19.69 -32.52 -57.34
C ASP A 7 20.08 -32.36 -55.87
N ALA A 8 20.10 -31.11 -55.38
CA ALA A 8 19.94 -30.79 -53.96
C ALA A 8 19.37 -29.38 -53.73
N SER A 9 18.73 -28.80 -54.75
CA SER A 9 17.97 -27.55 -54.64
C SER A 9 16.47 -27.86 -54.71
N SER A 10 15.98 -28.70 -53.81
CA SER A 10 14.55 -29.03 -53.68
C SER A 10 14.22 -29.74 -52.36
N SER A 11 14.69 -29.23 -51.23
CA SER A 11 14.13 -29.59 -49.91
C SER A 11 13.67 -28.38 -49.10
N PHE A 12 13.16 -27.38 -49.81
CA PHE A 12 12.21 -26.40 -49.27
C PHE A 12 10.81 -26.76 -49.81
N ARG A 13 10.35 -27.96 -49.46
CA ARG A 13 8.99 -28.41 -49.72
C ARG A 13 8.30 -28.48 -48.37
N HIS A 14 7.23 -27.69 -48.22
CA HIS A 14 6.25 -27.83 -47.14
C HIS A 14 5.96 -29.32 -46.88
N SER A 15 6.47 -29.83 -45.76
CA SER A 15 5.81 -30.92 -45.04
C SER A 15 4.92 -30.25 -44.02
N SER A 16 3.72 -29.89 -44.46
CA SER A 16 2.56 -29.67 -43.61
C SER A 16 2.20 -31.01 -42.97
N THR A 17 2.86 -31.34 -41.86
CA THR A 17 2.33 -32.32 -40.90
C THR A 17 1.36 -31.54 -40.01
N THR A 18 0.14 -31.39 -40.51
CA THR A 18 -1.04 -30.99 -39.73
C THR A 18 -1.45 -32.18 -38.85
N GLU A 19 -0.68 -32.42 -37.79
CA GLU A 19 -1.08 -33.21 -36.63
C GLU A 19 -0.95 -32.27 -35.41
N ASP A 20 -2.10 -31.83 -34.90
CA ASP A 20 -2.34 -31.20 -33.59
C ASP A 20 -1.50 -29.97 -33.19
N MET A 21 -1.50 -28.92 -34.02
CA MET A 21 -0.99 -27.58 -33.66
C MET A 21 -2.10 -26.55 -33.38
N ASP A 22 -3.32 -26.98 -33.04
CA ASP A 22 -4.47 -26.07 -32.88
C ASP A 22 -5.04 -25.96 -31.46
N ASP A 23 -4.40 -26.55 -30.44
CA ASP A 23 -4.85 -26.39 -29.04
C ASP A 23 -3.70 -26.40 -28.02
N PHE A 24 -2.54 -25.84 -28.37
CA PHE A 24 -1.47 -25.61 -27.42
C PHE A 24 -1.40 -24.13 -27.05
N ASP A 25 -1.92 -23.77 -25.88
CA ASP A 25 -1.78 -22.42 -25.33
C ASP A 25 -0.43 -22.29 -24.58
N PRO A 26 0.55 -21.54 -25.14
CA PRO A 26 1.86 -21.35 -24.49
C PRO A 26 1.76 -20.60 -23.15
N PHE A 27 0.66 -19.89 -22.88
CA PHE A 27 0.45 -19.18 -21.62
C PHE A 27 -0.07 -20.09 -20.48
N GLN A 28 -0.52 -21.30 -20.79
CA GLN A 28 -0.95 -22.33 -19.82
C GLN A 28 0.12 -23.39 -19.55
N GLN A 29 1.37 -23.13 -19.95
CA GLN A 29 2.47 -24.07 -19.73
C GLN A 29 2.80 -24.24 -18.25
N ASN A 30 3.10 -25.47 -17.87
CA ASN A 30 3.63 -25.78 -16.55
C ASN A 30 5.13 -26.05 -16.65
N PHE A 31 5.89 -25.53 -15.70
CA PHE A 31 7.31 -25.84 -15.57
C PHE A 31 7.60 -26.40 -14.19
N SER A 32 8.62 -27.26 -14.11
CA SER A 32 9.01 -27.94 -12.89
C SER A 32 10.23 -27.28 -12.26
N ILE A 33 10.11 -26.93 -10.99
CA ILE A 33 11.23 -26.45 -10.16
C ILE A 33 11.46 -27.47 -9.05
N LYS A 34 12.73 -27.73 -8.73
CA LYS A 34 13.07 -28.57 -7.57
C LYS A 34 13.22 -27.74 -6.31
N ASN A 35 12.56 -28.18 -5.24
CA ASN A 35 12.73 -27.60 -3.91
C ASN A 35 14.05 -28.08 -3.26
N ALA A 36 14.44 -27.48 -2.13
CA ALA A 36 15.55 -27.89 -1.26
C ALA A 36 15.50 -29.37 -0.85
N ASN A 37 14.29 -29.94 -0.75
CA ASN A 37 14.08 -31.36 -0.45
C ASN A 37 14.21 -32.28 -1.69
N ASN A 38 14.64 -31.72 -2.83
CA ASN A 38 14.75 -32.38 -4.13
C ASN A 38 13.41 -32.87 -4.72
N GLU A 39 12.29 -32.42 -4.15
CA GLU A 39 10.93 -32.64 -4.63
C GLU A 39 10.63 -31.72 -5.82
N THR A 40 9.93 -32.26 -6.82
CA THR A 40 9.57 -31.53 -8.04
C THR A 40 8.23 -30.83 -7.84
N LEU A 41 8.24 -29.50 -7.78
CA LEU A 41 7.05 -28.65 -7.80
C LEU A 41 6.69 -28.34 -9.25
N VAL A 42 5.46 -28.66 -9.65
CA VAL A 42 4.90 -28.31 -10.97
C VAL A 42 4.13 -27.01 -10.82
N ILE A 43 4.56 -25.97 -11.53
CA ILE A 43 4.03 -24.61 -11.39
C ILE A 43 3.58 -24.09 -12.74
N GLY A 44 2.40 -23.51 -12.79
CA GLY A 44 1.87 -22.90 -14.01
C GLY A 44 2.46 -21.53 -14.29
N LEU A 45 2.76 -21.27 -15.56
CA LEU A 45 3.22 -19.97 -16.06
C LEU A 45 2.23 -18.85 -15.73
N ALA A 46 0.93 -19.14 -15.74
CA ALA A 46 -0.11 -18.22 -15.32
C ALA A 46 0.06 -17.74 -13.86
N GLN A 47 0.46 -18.62 -12.94
CA GLN A 47 0.68 -18.26 -11.53
C GLN A 47 1.89 -17.35 -11.37
N VAL A 48 2.96 -17.63 -12.13
CA VAL A 48 4.18 -16.82 -12.11
C VAL A 48 3.95 -15.45 -12.73
N ASN A 49 3.19 -15.39 -13.82
CA ASN A 49 2.81 -14.13 -14.43
C ASN A 49 1.93 -13.29 -13.49
N ALA A 50 0.99 -13.91 -12.77
CA ALA A 50 0.19 -13.21 -11.75
C ALA A 50 1.06 -12.62 -10.63
N LEU A 51 2.02 -13.38 -10.10
CA LEU A 51 2.98 -12.90 -9.10
C LEU A 51 3.80 -11.71 -9.60
N TYR A 52 4.28 -11.76 -10.85
CA TYR A 52 4.99 -10.64 -11.46
C TYR A 52 4.11 -9.40 -11.61
N GLN A 53 2.86 -9.56 -12.03
CA GLN A 53 1.91 -8.45 -12.14
C GLN A 53 1.64 -7.81 -10.79
N ASP A 54 1.53 -8.60 -9.73
CA ASP A 54 1.39 -8.09 -8.35
C ASP A 54 2.63 -7.33 -7.89
N PHE A 55 3.84 -7.81 -8.21
CA PHE A 55 5.09 -7.12 -7.87
C PHE A 55 5.24 -5.80 -8.61
N ILE A 56 4.94 -5.77 -9.91
CA ILE A 56 5.00 -4.54 -10.71
C ILE A 56 3.97 -3.52 -10.19
N SER A 57 2.73 -3.97 -9.95
CA SER A 57 1.65 -3.10 -9.45
C SER A 57 1.98 -2.53 -8.07
N THR A 58 2.54 -3.36 -7.19
CA THR A 58 2.93 -2.95 -5.83
C THR A 58 4.12 -1.99 -5.84
N SER A 59 5.14 -2.27 -6.66
CA SER A 59 6.30 -1.40 -6.84
C SER A 59 5.90 -0.03 -7.41
N ALA A 60 5.01 0.00 -8.42
CA ALA A 60 4.46 1.23 -8.97
C ALA A 60 3.70 2.05 -7.92
N ASN A 61 2.93 1.38 -7.04
CA ASN A 61 2.25 2.04 -5.93
C ASN A 61 3.25 2.69 -4.96
N TYR A 62 4.31 1.97 -4.55
CA TYR A 62 5.34 2.54 -3.67
C TYR A 62 6.06 3.72 -4.33
N GLY A 63 6.39 3.62 -5.61
CA GLY A 63 6.97 4.72 -6.39
C GLY A 63 6.07 5.96 -6.41
N SER A 64 4.77 5.78 -6.64
CA SER A 64 3.80 6.89 -6.62
C SER A 64 3.71 7.57 -5.25
N GLN A 65 3.76 6.79 -4.15
CA GLN A 65 3.70 7.32 -2.79
C GLN A 65 4.96 8.11 -2.41
N ILE A 66 6.14 7.68 -2.90
CA ILE A 66 7.40 8.42 -2.74
C ILE A 66 7.27 9.77 -3.45
N GLY A 67 6.86 9.77 -4.73
CA GLY A 67 6.68 10.99 -5.52
C GLY A 67 5.70 11.97 -4.89
N ALA A 68 4.54 11.48 -4.45
CA ALA A 68 3.52 12.30 -3.80
C ALA A 68 4.02 12.90 -2.47
N SER A 69 4.70 12.10 -1.64
CA SER A 69 5.26 12.57 -0.37
C SER A 69 6.35 13.61 -0.58
N PHE A 70 7.20 13.41 -1.59
CA PHE A 70 8.26 14.35 -1.93
C PHE A 70 7.72 15.68 -2.47
N MET A 71 6.72 15.64 -3.37
CA MET A 71 6.06 16.85 -3.88
C MET A 71 5.35 17.63 -2.77
N LEU A 72 4.71 16.95 -1.82
CA LEU A 72 4.09 17.59 -0.68
C LEU A 72 5.14 18.22 0.26
N LEU A 73 6.28 17.57 0.46
CA LEU A 73 7.39 18.13 1.23
C LEU A 73 7.92 19.41 0.57
N LEU A 74 8.17 19.37 -0.74
CA LEU A 74 8.60 20.53 -1.51
C LEU A 74 7.60 21.68 -1.41
N THR A 75 6.32 21.38 -1.54
CA THR A 75 5.23 22.37 -1.41
C THR A 75 5.24 23.02 -0.02
N ILE A 76 5.41 22.22 1.05
CA ILE A 76 5.51 22.74 2.42
C ILE A 76 6.70 23.69 2.56
N VAL A 77 7.88 23.31 2.04
CA VAL A 77 9.08 24.15 2.12
C VAL A 77 8.91 25.47 1.35
N VAL A 78 8.33 25.41 0.13
CA VAL A 78 8.13 26.60 -0.72
C VAL A 78 7.06 27.54 -0.16
N MET A 79 5.98 27.01 0.39
CA MET A 79 4.88 27.83 0.94
C MET A 79 5.11 28.27 2.40
N MET A 80 6.19 27.81 3.05
CA MET A 80 6.44 28.17 4.45
C MET A 80 6.84 29.64 4.58
N PRO A 81 6.11 30.46 5.36
CA PRO A 81 6.49 31.84 5.58
C PRO A 81 7.79 31.92 6.40
N PRO A 82 8.82 32.67 5.94
CA PRO A 82 10.19 32.61 6.50
C PRO A 82 10.34 33.16 7.93
N PHE A 83 9.35 33.89 8.45
CA PHE A 83 9.48 34.63 9.72
C PHE A 83 8.44 34.25 10.78
N LYS A 84 7.68 33.16 10.60
CA LYS A 84 6.67 32.73 11.59
C LYS A 84 7.15 31.51 12.37
N PRO A 85 6.91 31.45 13.69
CA PRO A 85 7.22 30.27 14.48
C PRO A 85 6.45 29.07 13.93
N VAL A 86 7.19 28.03 13.57
CA VAL A 86 6.64 26.80 12.98
C VAL A 86 5.88 26.04 14.06
N LYS A 87 4.62 25.71 13.78
CA LYS A 87 3.78 24.92 14.68
C LYS A 87 4.33 23.50 14.82
N ILE A 88 4.24 22.91 16.00
CA ILE A 88 4.62 21.50 16.26
C ILE A 88 3.98 20.54 15.26
N SER A 89 2.72 20.80 14.88
CA SER A 89 2.00 20.01 13.86
C SER A 89 2.73 19.97 12.51
N LEU A 90 3.39 21.06 12.12
CA LEU A 90 4.12 21.13 10.84
C LEU A 90 5.41 20.31 10.89
N TRP A 91 6.13 20.35 12.02
CA TRP A 91 7.31 19.50 12.23
C TRP A 91 6.96 18.02 12.21
N LEU A 92 5.87 17.63 12.88
CA LEU A 92 5.37 16.26 12.84
C LEU A 92 4.96 15.84 11.43
N GLN A 93 4.39 16.75 10.64
CA GLN A 93 4.02 16.47 9.26
C GLN A 93 5.26 16.26 8.38
N ILE A 94 6.28 17.11 8.49
CA ILE A 94 7.56 16.93 7.81
C ILE A 94 8.20 15.60 8.20
N ALA A 95 8.25 15.28 9.49
CA ALA A 95 8.77 14.00 9.98
C ALA A 95 7.99 12.80 9.40
N GLY A 96 6.66 12.91 9.31
CA GLY A 96 5.81 11.88 8.72
C GLY A 96 6.07 11.66 7.24
N LEU A 97 6.26 12.74 6.47
CA LEU A 97 6.62 12.66 5.05
C LEU A 97 7.99 12.01 4.86
N VAL A 98 8.99 12.41 5.65
CA VAL A 98 10.34 11.83 5.59
C VAL A 98 10.31 10.33 5.95
N LEU A 99 9.63 9.96 7.04
CA LEU A 99 9.48 8.56 7.44
C LEU A 99 8.73 7.75 6.37
N ASN A 100 7.73 8.34 5.70
CA ASN A 100 7.04 7.67 4.61
C ASN A 100 7.95 7.44 3.40
N ILE A 101 8.76 8.43 3.01
CA ILE A 101 9.73 8.28 1.92
C ILE A 101 10.71 7.16 2.26
N VAL A 102 11.34 7.20 3.43
CA VAL A 102 12.29 6.18 3.89
C VAL A 102 11.63 4.80 3.87
N ARG A 103 10.44 4.67 4.46
CA ARG A 103 9.66 3.43 4.46
C ARG A 103 9.48 2.91 3.04
N MET A 104 8.90 3.70 2.14
CA MET A 104 8.61 3.25 0.78
C MET A 104 9.87 2.91 -0.01
N THR A 105 10.99 3.61 0.22
CA THR A 105 12.28 3.25 -0.37
C THR A 105 12.76 1.89 0.14
N LEU A 106 12.65 1.61 1.45
CA LEU A 106 12.99 0.29 1.99
C LEU A 106 12.11 -0.82 1.38
N LEU A 107 10.80 -0.58 1.22
CA LEU A 107 9.91 -1.54 0.55
C LEU A 107 10.24 -1.70 -0.94
N ALA A 108 10.60 -0.63 -1.64
CA ALA A 108 10.99 -0.72 -3.05
C ALA A 108 12.29 -1.54 -3.23
N VAL A 109 13.25 -1.37 -2.32
CA VAL A 109 14.50 -2.16 -2.30
C VAL A 109 14.25 -3.62 -1.90
N HIS A 110 13.15 -3.92 -1.20
CA HIS A 110 12.78 -5.31 -0.90
C HIS A 110 12.51 -6.13 -2.18
N PHE A 111 11.99 -5.52 -3.23
CA PHE A 111 11.79 -6.17 -4.54
C PHE A 111 13.08 -6.48 -5.31
N THR A 112 14.23 -5.97 -4.86
CA THR A 112 15.54 -6.32 -5.41
C THR A 112 16.33 -7.25 -4.50
N SER A 113 15.76 -7.63 -3.36
CA SER A 113 16.35 -8.51 -2.36
C SER A 113 16.04 -9.98 -2.66
N ASN A 114 16.82 -10.89 -2.08
CA ASN A 114 16.64 -12.35 -2.21
C ASN A 114 15.26 -12.82 -1.68
N TRP A 115 14.56 -12.02 -0.86
CA TRP A 115 13.17 -12.28 -0.47
C TRP A 115 12.21 -12.33 -1.66
N SER A 116 12.46 -11.53 -2.69
CA SER A 116 11.62 -11.43 -3.89
C SER A 116 12.06 -12.38 -5.00
N ASN A 117 13.07 -13.22 -4.74
CA ASN A 117 13.52 -14.22 -5.69
C ASN A 117 12.41 -15.25 -5.90
N ILE A 118 12.05 -15.46 -7.16
CA ILE A 118 10.98 -16.39 -7.57
C ILE A 118 11.24 -17.80 -7.07
N TYR A 119 12.51 -18.22 -7.01
CA TYR A 119 12.86 -19.50 -6.43
C TYR A 119 12.50 -19.57 -4.95
N CYS A 120 12.86 -18.55 -4.15
CA CYS A 120 12.55 -18.51 -2.72
C CYS A 120 11.03 -18.42 -2.45
N LEU A 121 10.29 -17.73 -3.31
CA LEU A 121 8.83 -17.60 -3.20
C LEU A 121 8.09 -18.90 -3.57
N LEU A 122 8.54 -19.57 -4.64
CA LEU A 122 7.87 -20.76 -5.17
C LEU A 122 8.30 -22.06 -4.48
N ALA A 123 9.58 -22.18 -4.14
CA ALA A 123 10.11 -23.35 -3.45
C ALA A 123 9.97 -23.24 -1.92
N ALA A 124 9.66 -22.05 -1.37
CA ALA A 124 9.70 -21.77 0.07
C ALA A 124 11.06 -22.11 0.72
N ASP A 125 12.14 -22.09 -0.07
CA ASP A 125 13.50 -22.27 0.41
C ASP A 125 14.13 -20.90 0.74
N TYR A 126 14.29 -20.67 2.04
CA TYR A 126 14.82 -19.43 2.61
C TYR A 126 16.29 -19.56 3.05
N SER A 127 16.96 -20.68 2.74
CA SER A 127 18.35 -20.95 3.15
C SER A 127 19.37 -19.95 2.59
N HIS A 128 19.07 -19.29 1.47
CA HIS A 128 19.94 -18.35 0.78
C HIS A 128 19.67 -16.87 1.12
N ILE A 129 18.84 -16.59 2.14
CA ILE A 129 18.53 -15.22 2.55
C ILE A 129 19.73 -14.63 3.32
N SER A 130 20.21 -13.48 2.85
CA SER A 130 21.28 -12.76 3.53
C SER A 130 20.77 -12.17 4.86
N PRO A 131 21.58 -12.19 5.93
CA PRO A 131 21.20 -11.54 7.20
C PRO A 131 20.90 -10.04 7.03
N ALA A 132 21.53 -9.37 6.05
CA ALA A 132 21.23 -7.98 5.72
C ALA A 132 19.77 -7.75 5.31
N ASP A 133 19.17 -8.74 4.65
CA ASP A 133 17.79 -8.68 4.18
C ASP A 133 16.78 -8.90 5.32
N HIS A 134 17.14 -9.67 6.35
CA HIS A 134 16.35 -9.77 7.58
C HIS A 134 16.30 -8.42 8.33
N TYR A 135 17.45 -7.77 8.53
CA TYR A 135 17.49 -6.48 9.23
C TYR A 135 16.68 -5.40 8.49
N ARG A 136 16.74 -5.40 7.15
CA ARG A 136 15.94 -4.49 6.31
C ARG A 136 14.45 -4.69 6.49
N SER A 137 13.97 -5.94 6.46
CA SER A 137 12.55 -6.24 6.65
C SER A 137 12.05 -5.87 8.05
N VAL A 138 12.85 -6.14 9.10
CA VAL A 138 12.52 -5.74 10.48
C VAL A 138 12.49 -4.21 10.63
N ALA A 139 13.50 -3.51 10.09
CA ALA A 139 13.54 -2.05 10.10
C ALA A 139 12.35 -1.44 9.36
N THR A 140 11.96 -2.03 8.24
CA THR A 140 10.79 -1.60 7.45
C THR A 140 9.51 -1.66 8.28
N GLU A 141 9.28 -2.75 9.01
CA GLU A 141 8.09 -2.86 9.86
C GLU A 141 8.14 -1.92 11.07
N ALA A 142 9.30 -1.76 11.71
CA ALA A 142 9.46 -0.81 12.80
C ALA A 142 9.12 0.62 12.36
N ILE A 143 9.66 1.07 11.22
CA ILE A 143 9.36 2.38 10.63
C ILE A 143 7.87 2.49 10.28
N SER A 144 7.26 1.41 9.79
CA SER A 144 5.82 1.38 9.47
C SER A 144 4.93 1.59 10.70
N ILE A 145 5.28 1.01 11.84
CA ILE A 145 4.57 1.21 13.11
C ILE A 145 4.71 2.67 13.56
N ILE A 146 5.93 3.20 13.54
CA ILE A 146 6.22 4.59 13.94
C ILE A 146 5.43 5.57 13.05
N LEU A 147 5.45 5.35 11.74
CA LEU A 147 4.70 6.18 10.79
C LEU A 147 3.20 6.15 11.09
N HIS A 148 2.63 4.98 11.38
CA HIS A 148 1.21 4.85 11.70
C HIS A 148 0.84 5.61 12.98
N ILE A 149 1.66 5.49 14.03
CA ILE A 149 1.48 6.26 15.28
C ILE A 149 1.54 7.76 14.99
N LEU A 150 2.51 8.20 14.19
CA LEU A 150 2.67 9.61 13.85
C LEU A 150 1.48 10.16 13.06
N VAL A 151 0.91 9.38 12.11
CA VAL A 151 -0.32 9.74 11.40
C VAL A 151 -1.48 9.92 12.38
N GLN A 152 -1.63 9.02 13.36
CA GLN A 152 -2.70 9.12 14.36
C GLN A 152 -2.54 10.35 15.27
N ILE A 153 -1.31 10.66 15.68
CA ILE A 153 -1.00 11.88 16.45
C ILE A 153 -1.33 13.13 15.63
N LEU A 154 -0.95 13.17 14.35
CA LEU A 154 -1.23 14.28 13.45
C LEU A 154 -2.73 14.52 13.29
N LEU A 155 -3.50 13.46 13.03
CA LEU A 155 -4.96 13.52 12.95
C LEU A 155 -5.57 13.98 14.26
N GLY A 156 -5.07 13.50 15.40
CA GLY A 156 -5.48 13.94 16.72
C GLY A 156 -5.24 15.43 16.98
N ILE A 157 -4.07 15.96 16.62
CA ILE A 157 -3.77 17.41 16.76
C ILE A 157 -4.69 18.26 15.89
N GLN A 158 -4.95 17.82 14.65
CA GLN A 158 -5.87 18.50 13.74
C GLN A 158 -7.31 18.48 14.26
N ALA A 159 -7.76 17.32 14.77
CA ALA A 159 -9.07 17.17 15.39
C ALA A 159 -9.20 18.00 16.67
N TRP A 160 -8.17 18.08 17.51
CA TRP A 160 -8.20 18.91 18.72
C TRP A 160 -8.37 20.40 18.40
N ALA A 161 -7.63 20.91 17.40
CA ALA A 161 -7.80 22.27 16.92
C ALA A 161 -9.22 22.53 16.38
N LEU A 162 -9.84 21.50 15.80
CA LEU A 162 -11.22 21.52 15.31
C LEU A 162 -12.24 21.59 16.44
N VAL A 163 -12.07 20.73 17.45
CA VAL A 163 -13.01 20.54 18.56
C VAL A 163 -12.94 21.69 19.57
N ASN A 164 -11.78 22.36 19.71
CA ASN A 164 -11.66 23.57 20.54
C ASN A 164 -12.57 24.72 20.12
N LEU A 165 -13.15 24.68 18.91
CA LEU A 165 -14.09 25.67 18.40
C LEU A 165 -15.56 25.29 18.68
N LEU A 166 -15.82 24.14 19.30
CA LEU A 166 -17.17 23.63 19.62
C LEU A 166 -17.58 23.90 21.07
N PRO A 167 -18.89 24.00 21.37
CA PRO A 167 -19.40 24.15 22.74
C PRO A 167 -19.03 22.96 23.65
N GLY A 168 -18.84 23.24 24.95
CA GLY A 168 -18.07 22.40 25.88
C GLY A 168 -18.53 20.95 26.09
N LEU A 169 -19.83 20.65 25.99
CA LEU A 169 -20.35 19.29 26.21
C LEU A 169 -20.01 18.35 25.04
N TRP A 170 -20.13 18.82 23.80
CA TRP A 170 -19.79 18.05 22.61
C TRP A 170 -18.27 17.85 22.47
N LYS A 171 -17.49 18.80 23.00
CA LYS A 171 -16.03 18.75 22.98
C LYS A 171 -15.47 17.52 23.69
N TRP A 172 -15.94 17.23 24.90
CA TRP A 172 -15.43 16.10 25.68
C TRP A 172 -15.83 14.76 25.07
N SER A 173 -17.08 14.62 24.62
CA SER A 173 -17.56 13.39 23.97
C SER A 173 -16.75 13.05 22.71
N LEU A 174 -16.56 14.03 21.81
CA LEU A 174 -15.79 13.82 20.58
C LEU A 174 -14.30 13.54 20.85
N THR A 175 -13.72 14.17 21.88
CA THR A 175 -12.31 13.93 22.25
C THR A 175 -12.12 12.52 22.79
N TRP A 176 -13.00 12.06 23.68
CA TRP A 176 -12.94 10.69 24.22
C TRP A 176 -13.11 9.65 23.12
N PHE A 177 -14.08 9.85 22.22
CA PHE A 177 -14.30 8.92 21.11
C PHE A 177 -13.12 8.90 20.13
N SER A 178 -12.54 10.06 19.80
CA SER A 178 -11.35 10.15 18.94
C SER A 178 -10.15 9.43 19.57
N CYS A 179 -9.92 9.64 20.87
CA CYS A 179 -8.85 8.97 21.62
C CYS A 179 -9.03 7.45 21.57
N PHE A 180 -10.25 6.95 21.79
CA PHE A 180 -10.57 5.52 21.72
C PHE A 180 -10.29 4.94 20.32
N VAL A 181 -10.75 5.60 19.26
CA VAL A 181 -10.54 5.16 17.87
C VAL A 181 -9.05 5.10 17.52
N SER A 182 -8.27 6.13 17.88
CA SER A 182 -6.82 6.12 17.65
C SER A 182 -6.10 5.08 18.49
N ALA A 183 -6.45 4.91 19.76
CA ALA A 183 -5.84 3.90 20.62
C ALA A 183 -6.08 2.48 20.10
N ALA A 184 -7.30 2.20 19.62
CA ALA A 184 -7.63 0.92 18.99
C ALA A 184 -6.79 0.67 17.72
N ALA A 185 -6.68 1.68 16.84
CA ALA A 185 -5.88 1.58 15.62
C ALA A 185 -4.38 1.36 15.91
N ILE A 186 -3.82 2.11 16.87
CA ILE A 186 -2.41 1.97 17.27
C ILE A 186 -2.14 0.60 17.88
N THR A 187 -3.01 0.13 18.79
CA THR A 187 -2.82 -1.15 19.48
C THR A 187 -2.83 -2.32 18.49
N LEU A 188 -3.79 -2.34 17.56
CA LEU A 188 -3.84 -3.36 16.52
C LEU A 188 -2.63 -3.28 15.59
N ARG A 189 -2.15 -2.08 15.25
CA ARG A 189 -0.97 -1.93 14.39
C ARG A 189 0.31 -2.43 15.06
N ILE A 190 0.47 -2.18 16.37
CA ILE A 190 1.59 -2.70 17.17
C ILE A 190 1.50 -4.22 17.26
N TRP A 191 0.31 -4.77 17.56
CA TRP A 191 0.08 -6.20 17.62
C TRP A 191 0.46 -6.90 16.31
N TYR A 192 -0.05 -6.40 15.19
CA TYR A 192 0.30 -6.89 13.86
C TYR A 192 1.81 -6.77 13.58
N GLY A 193 2.43 -5.64 13.92
CA GLY A 193 3.86 -5.44 13.74
C GLY A 193 4.73 -6.44 14.50
N ILE A 194 4.36 -6.76 15.75
CA ILE A 194 5.07 -7.77 16.56
C ILE A 194 4.93 -9.16 15.95
N VAL A 195 3.71 -9.53 15.51
CA VAL A 195 3.46 -10.82 14.85
C VAL A 195 4.28 -10.91 13.56
N ASN A 196 4.32 -9.84 12.76
CA ASN A 196 5.07 -9.83 11.51
C ASN A 196 6.59 -9.93 11.73
N ILE A 197 7.13 -9.18 12.71
CA ILE A 197 8.55 -9.27 13.07
C ILE A 197 8.91 -10.68 13.56
N LYS A 198 8.07 -11.31 14.39
CA LYS A 198 8.29 -12.69 14.83
C LYS A 198 8.27 -13.67 13.66
N ALA A 199 7.33 -13.53 12.73
CA ALA A 199 7.26 -14.38 11.55
C ALA A 199 8.48 -14.25 10.64
N ILE A 200 8.95 -13.01 10.42
CA ILE A 200 10.19 -12.73 9.68
C ILE A 200 11.39 -13.39 10.37
N MET A 201 11.47 -13.34 11.70
CA MET A 201 12.57 -13.97 12.45
C MET A 201 12.52 -15.50 12.46
N SER A 202 11.32 -16.08 12.44
CA SER A 202 11.13 -17.54 12.46
C SER A 202 11.08 -18.18 11.07
N MET A 203 11.29 -17.40 10.00
CA MET A 203 11.14 -17.86 8.60
C MET A 203 9.84 -18.63 8.37
N SER A 204 8.77 -18.21 9.05
CA SER A 204 7.46 -18.85 9.01
C SER A 204 6.47 -17.94 8.31
N VAL A 205 5.44 -18.53 7.69
CA VAL A 205 4.35 -17.78 7.08
C VAL A 205 3.82 -16.77 8.09
N ALA A 206 3.77 -15.50 7.68
CA ALA A 206 3.25 -14.41 8.50
C ALA A 206 1.89 -14.79 9.10
N GLY A 207 1.73 -14.52 10.40
CA GLY A 207 0.57 -14.95 11.16
C GLY A 207 -0.76 -14.57 10.50
N SER A 208 -1.81 -15.32 10.83
CA SER A 208 -3.16 -15.29 10.25
C SER A 208 -3.48 -14.04 9.44
N LEU A 209 -3.72 -14.23 8.13
CA LEU A 209 -4.08 -13.20 7.16
C LEU A 209 -5.17 -12.25 7.70
N TRP A 210 -6.07 -12.78 8.54
CA TRP A 210 -7.08 -12.03 9.27
C TRP A 210 -6.52 -10.84 10.08
N ILE A 211 -5.41 -11.01 10.81
CA ILE A 211 -4.81 -9.94 11.65
C ILE A 211 -4.28 -8.81 10.79
N THR A 212 -3.61 -9.15 9.68
CA THR A 212 -3.12 -8.18 8.68
C THR A 212 -4.26 -7.35 8.12
N GLN A 213 -5.35 -8.02 7.72
CA GLN A 213 -6.52 -7.35 7.15
C GLN A 213 -7.23 -6.47 8.18
N CYS A 214 -7.47 -6.97 9.39
CA CYS A 214 -8.10 -6.21 10.46
C CYS A 214 -7.30 -4.96 10.83
N SER A 215 -5.97 -5.05 10.94
CA SER A 215 -5.13 -3.88 11.22
C SER A 215 -5.22 -2.83 10.11
N GLY A 216 -5.27 -3.25 8.84
CA GLY A 216 -5.43 -2.34 7.70
C GLY A 216 -6.79 -1.64 7.72
N ILE A 217 -7.87 -2.40 7.92
CA ILE A 217 -9.25 -1.89 7.95
C ILE A 217 -9.44 -0.90 9.08
N VAL A 218 -9.02 -1.24 10.31
CA VAL A 218 -9.18 -0.34 11.46
C VAL A 218 -8.37 0.95 11.26
N GLY A 219 -7.18 0.86 10.67
CA GLY A 219 -6.41 2.04 10.26
C GLY A 219 -7.17 2.94 9.28
N ALA A 220 -7.74 2.34 8.22
CA ALA A 220 -8.52 3.08 7.22
C ALA A 220 -9.80 3.70 7.81
N VAL A 221 -10.52 2.96 8.66
CA VAL A 221 -11.72 3.45 9.37
C VAL A 221 -11.37 4.62 10.27
N SER A 222 -10.26 4.55 11.00
CA SER A 222 -9.81 5.64 11.85
C SER A 222 -9.51 6.91 11.05
N ILE A 223 -8.80 6.80 9.93
CA ILE A 223 -8.52 7.96 9.05
C ILE A 223 -9.83 8.53 8.50
N THR A 224 -10.73 7.66 8.01
CA THR A 224 -12.05 8.05 7.49
C THR A 224 -12.86 8.80 8.54
N TYR A 225 -12.86 8.33 9.79
CA TYR A 225 -13.51 8.97 10.92
C TYR A 225 -12.98 10.40 11.15
N TYR A 226 -11.66 10.58 11.19
CA TYR A 226 -11.05 11.91 11.35
C TYR A 226 -11.36 12.85 10.18
N CYS A 227 -11.36 12.33 8.94
CA CYS A 227 -11.77 13.09 7.77
C CYS A 227 -13.26 13.50 7.85
N ALA A 228 -14.14 12.61 8.29
CA ALA A 228 -15.56 12.90 8.46
C ALA A 228 -15.79 13.99 9.51
N LEU A 229 -15.12 13.91 10.67
CA LEU A 229 -15.17 14.96 11.70
C LEU A 229 -14.77 16.32 11.12
N PHE A 230 -13.68 16.34 10.38
CA PHE A 230 -13.14 17.55 9.76
C PHE A 230 -14.13 18.17 8.76
N ASN A 231 -14.70 17.35 7.87
CA ASN A 231 -15.71 17.76 6.90
C ASN A 231 -16.97 18.32 7.56
N ILE A 232 -17.50 17.63 8.58
CA ILE A 232 -18.72 18.06 9.29
C ILE A 232 -18.51 19.44 9.91
N LYS A 233 -17.36 19.71 10.54
CA LYS A 233 -17.08 21.02 11.13
C LYS A 233 -16.86 22.11 10.09
N LEU A 234 -16.19 21.79 8.98
CA LEU A 234 -16.06 22.73 7.86
C LEU A 234 -17.41 23.11 7.29
N LEU A 235 -18.30 22.12 7.11
CA LEU A 235 -19.65 22.34 6.62
C LEU A 235 -20.47 23.19 7.61
N MET A 236 -20.45 22.87 8.90
CA MET A 236 -21.12 23.68 9.93
C MET A 236 -20.61 25.12 9.94
N HIS A 237 -19.30 25.33 9.84
CA HIS A 237 -18.71 26.66 9.78
C HIS A 237 -19.10 27.41 8.51
N LEU A 238 -19.11 26.72 7.36
CA LEU A 238 -19.52 27.30 6.08
C LEU A 238 -20.99 27.69 6.09
N VAL A 239 -21.89 26.81 6.57
CA VAL A 239 -23.33 27.08 6.69
C VAL A 239 -23.58 28.27 7.64
N LYS A 240 -22.87 28.32 8.77
CA LYS A 240 -23.00 29.43 9.73
C LYS A 240 -22.45 30.77 9.20
N ASN A 241 -21.40 30.74 8.38
CA ASN A 241 -20.77 31.93 7.80
C ASN A 241 -21.23 32.26 6.37
N ARG A 242 -22.16 31.49 5.77
CA ARG A 242 -22.74 31.75 4.43
C ARG A 242 -23.42 33.12 4.32
N GLY A 243 -23.74 33.78 5.44
CA GLY A 243 -24.33 35.12 5.44
C GLY A 243 -23.35 36.29 5.26
N ILE A 244 -22.02 36.09 5.36
CA ILE A 244 -21.08 37.22 5.57
C ILE A 244 -19.95 37.36 4.53
N LEU A 245 -19.75 36.42 3.59
CA LEU A 245 -18.74 36.63 2.54
C LEU A 245 -19.34 36.63 1.13
N PRO A 246 -19.28 37.79 0.41
CA PRO A 246 -19.65 37.85 -0.98
C PRO A 246 -18.66 37.01 -1.78
N SER A 247 -19.23 36.13 -2.60
CA SER A 247 -18.55 35.43 -3.68
C SER A 247 -17.64 36.40 -4.44
N ARG A 248 -16.32 36.26 -4.27
CA ARG A 248 -15.33 36.89 -5.15
C ARG A 248 -14.36 35.83 -5.62
N GLN A 249 -14.70 35.29 -6.79
CA GLN A 249 -13.79 34.78 -7.83
C GLN A 249 -12.84 33.64 -7.42
N GLY A 250 -13.36 32.41 -7.52
CA GLY A 250 -12.58 31.17 -7.42
C GLY A 250 -13.24 30.16 -6.47
N MET A 251 -13.02 28.87 -6.72
CA MET A 251 -13.28 27.83 -5.72
C MET A 251 -12.57 28.26 -4.42
N SER A 252 -13.32 28.51 -3.35
CA SER A 252 -12.70 28.93 -2.10
C SER A 252 -11.75 27.82 -1.64
N ALA A 253 -10.58 28.17 -1.10
CA ALA A 253 -9.65 27.18 -0.56
C ALA A 253 -10.34 26.23 0.46
N MET A 254 -11.41 26.70 1.08
CA MET A 254 -12.28 25.92 1.95
C MET A 254 -13.13 24.88 1.21
N GLU A 255 -13.66 25.20 0.02
CA GLU A 255 -14.45 24.28 -0.81
C GLU A 255 -13.58 23.18 -1.41
N VAL A 256 -12.40 23.53 -1.93
CA VAL A 256 -11.42 22.55 -2.44
C VAL A 256 -11.07 21.55 -1.32
N LEU A 257 -10.84 22.05 -0.12
CA LEU A 257 -10.45 21.24 1.02
C LEU A 257 -11.60 20.35 1.54
N ILE A 258 -12.87 20.75 1.41
CA ILE A 258 -14.03 19.88 1.62
C ILE A 258 -14.10 18.80 0.54
N ILE A 259 -13.93 19.17 -0.73
CA ILE A 259 -13.97 18.22 -1.86
C ILE A 259 -12.86 17.17 -1.71
N THR A 260 -11.62 17.58 -1.45
CA THR A 260 -10.48 16.67 -1.25
C THR A 260 -10.70 15.72 -0.07
N ASN A 261 -11.17 16.21 1.08
CA ASN A 261 -11.47 15.34 2.23
C ASN A 261 -12.71 14.47 2.01
N GLY A 262 -13.67 14.91 1.19
CA GLY A 262 -14.81 14.10 0.75
C GLY A 262 -14.36 12.92 -0.12
N PHE A 263 -13.43 13.14 -1.06
CA PHE A 263 -12.81 12.06 -1.83
C PHE A 263 -12.08 11.04 -0.95
N LEU A 264 -11.34 11.52 0.07
CA LEU A 264 -10.68 10.65 1.05
C LEU A 264 -11.67 9.80 1.86
N MET A 265 -12.94 10.19 1.96
CA MET A 265 -13.99 9.41 2.62
C MET A 265 -14.57 8.32 1.71
N ILE A 266 -14.60 8.55 0.39
CA ILE A 266 -15.16 7.60 -0.59
C ILE A 266 -14.19 6.45 -0.87
N ILE A 267 -12.88 6.72 -0.93
CA ILE A 267 -11.85 5.73 -1.29
C ILE A 267 -11.86 4.52 -0.33
N PRO A 268 -11.85 4.69 1.02
CA PRO A 268 -11.91 3.57 1.96
C PRO A 268 -13.22 2.77 1.83
N GLY A 269 -14.35 3.42 1.53
CA GLY A 269 -15.64 2.76 1.32
C GLY A 269 -15.68 1.91 0.06
N LEU A 270 -15.03 2.36 -1.02
CA LEU A 270 -14.88 1.57 -2.26
C LEU A 270 -13.91 0.40 -2.07
N CYS A 271 -12.78 0.64 -1.39
CA CYS A 271 -11.83 -0.43 -1.05
C CYS A 271 -12.48 -1.48 -0.15
N TYR A 272 -13.32 -1.09 0.82
CA TYR A 272 -14.09 -2.01 1.65
C TYR A 272 -15.02 -2.90 0.80
N ARG A 273 -15.72 -2.33 -0.18
CA ARG A 273 -16.63 -3.09 -1.06
C ARG A 273 -15.87 -4.09 -1.95
N GLN A 274 -14.74 -3.67 -2.50
CA GLN A 274 -13.85 -4.56 -3.28
C GLN A 274 -13.29 -5.68 -2.41
N PHE A 275 -12.95 -5.37 -1.16
CA PHE A 275 -12.42 -6.31 -0.18
C PHE A 275 -13.46 -7.36 0.23
N TYR A 276 -14.71 -6.96 0.50
CA TYR A 276 -15.80 -7.90 0.76
C TYR A 276 -15.99 -8.88 -0.40
N SER A 277 -15.95 -8.39 -1.65
CA SER A 277 -16.07 -9.25 -2.82
C SER A 277 -14.94 -10.29 -2.92
N TRP A 278 -13.71 -9.93 -2.54
CA TRP A 278 -12.55 -10.82 -2.56
C TRP A 278 -12.58 -11.87 -1.42
N ALA A 279 -13.03 -11.49 -0.23
CA ALA A 279 -13.20 -12.39 0.91
C ALA A 279 -14.28 -13.46 0.65
N TYR A 280 -15.35 -13.11 -0.07
CA TYR A 280 -16.37 -14.09 -0.47
C TYR A 280 -15.85 -15.12 -1.48
N LEU A 281 -14.96 -14.72 -2.40
CA LEU A 281 -14.40 -15.62 -3.42
C LEU A 281 -13.35 -16.59 -2.86
N THR A 282 -12.68 -16.23 -1.75
CA THR A 282 -11.65 -17.06 -1.11
C THR A 282 -12.18 -17.94 0.03
N GLY A 283 -13.40 -17.68 0.53
CA GLY A 283 -14.05 -18.49 1.57
C GLY A 283 -14.89 -19.67 1.06
N THR A 284 -15.00 -19.84 -0.26
CA THR A 284 -15.78 -20.93 -0.91
C THR A 284 -14.92 -21.89 -1.74
N GLY A 285 -13.60 -21.93 -1.50
CA GLY A 285 -12.65 -22.84 -2.16
C GLY A 285 -12.07 -23.86 -1.19
#